data_AF-A0AAV0S4P1-F1
#
_entry.id   AF-A0AAV0S4P1-F1
#
_cell.length_a   1.000
_cell.length_b   1.000
_cell.length_c   1.000
_cell.angle_alpha   90.00
_cell.angle_beta   90.00
_cell.angle_gamma   90.00
#
_symmetry.space_group_name_H-M   'P 1'
#
loop_
_entity.id
_entity.type
_entity.pdbx_description
1 polymer ?
#
loop_
_entity_poly.entity_id
_entity_poly.type
_entity_poly.pdbx_seq_one_letter_code
_entity_poly.pdbx_strand_id
1 'polypeptide(L)'
;MLSSLNALVSLDPVLHLSAAPIHRLKSSPIPFTHLLHCRYSSKDGLKAYAVHPSHVAAVKERVLPVCDDVMAVDWVARDLLGLVVPPPGSAVRLSFLKLKEGSAAEAKDEILRVIGGVKEKFEEIQQLTVGENFSPERAKGYSIASLAVFPGVGEIDSMDAKGELVSSEKDKVREHLESVIVLDFVVPSSQSASL
;
A
#
# COMPACT_ATOMS: atom_id res chain seq x y z
N MET A 1 -4.84 16.81 10.41
CA MET A 1 -5.17 15.47 9.88
C MET A 1 -4.09 14.44 10.16
N LEU A 2 -2.88 14.58 9.61
CA LEU A 2 -1.83 13.53 9.67
C LEU A 2 -1.43 13.12 11.10
N SER A 3 -1.17 14.08 12.00
CA SER A 3 -0.82 13.76 13.39
C SER A 3 -1.94 12.98 14.11
N SER A 4 -3.21 13.32 13.84
CA SER A 4 -4.36 12.63 14.41
C SER A 4 -4.50 11.20 13.89
N LEU A 5 -4.22 10.97 12.60
CA LEU A 5 -4.19 9.62 12.02
C LEU A 5 -3.02 8.82 12.59
N ASN A 6 -1.81 9.37 12.59
CA ASN A 6 -0.62 8.70 13.10
C ASN A 6 -0.72 8.33 14.59
N ALA A 7 -1.45 9.11 15.40
CA ALA A 7 -1.70 8.76 16.80
C ALA A 7 -2.50 7.45 16.99
N LEU A 8 -3.28 7.03 15.98
CA LEU A 8 -4.05 5.78 16.02
C LEU A 8 -3.18 4.52 15.99
N VAL A 9 -1.86 4.65 15.77
CA VAL A 9 -0.91 3.53 15.93
C VAL A 9 -0.90 2.97 17.35
N SER A 10 -1.35 3.75 18.34
CA SER A 10 -1.45 3.33 19.74
C SER A 10 -2.63 2.40 20.06
N LEU A 11 -3.54 2.18 19.10
CA LEU A 11 -4.70 1.32 19.32
C LEU A 11 -4.28 -0.16 19.24
N ASP A 12 -4.72 -0.96 20.21
CA ASP A 12 -4.43 -2.40 20.32
C ASP A 12 -4.52 -3.22 19.02
N PRO A 13 -5.54 -3.07 18.14
CA PRO A 13 -5.61 -3.86 16.90
C PRO A 13 -4.58 -3.45 15.83
N VAL A 14 -3.89 -2.32 16.00
CA VAL A 14 -3.00 -1.71 14.99
C VAL A 14 -1.57 -2.16 15.23
N LEU A 15 -1.00 -2.88 14.26
CA LEU A 15 0.41 -3.30 14.29
C LEU A 15 1.34 -2.26 13.68
N HIS A 16 0.85 -1.54 12.67
CA HIS A 16 1.55 -0.43 12.03
C HIS A 16 0.50 0.54 11.48
N LEU A 17 0.77 1.84 11.58
CA LEU A 17 0.00 2.86 10.91
C LEU A 17 0.93 4.04 10.59
N SER A 18 0.90 4.46 9.33
CA SER A 18 1.65 5.60 8.84
C SER A 18 0.83 6.39 7.82
N ALA A 19 0.55 7.64 8.15
CA ALA A 19 -0.05 8.63 7.26
C ALA A 19 1.01 9.64 6.80
N ALA A 20 1.17 9.81 5.49
CA ALA A 20 2.16 10.70 4.89
C ALA A 20 1.69 11.23 3.53
N PRO A 21 2.22 12.37 3.05
CA PRO A 21 2.07 12.77 1.65
C PRO A 21 2.71 11.73 0.72
N ILE A 22 2.16 11.59 -0.49
CA ILE A 22 2.78 10.78 -1.54
C ILE A 22 4.12 11.41 -1.94
N HIS A 23 5.18 10.62 -1.98
CA HIS A 23 6.52 11.07 -2.36
C HIS A 23 6.65 11.21 -3.88
N ARG A 24 6.19 10.19 -4.63
CA ARG A 24 6.20 10.19 -6.10
C ARG A 24 4.98 9.44 -6.64
N LEU A 25 4.43 9.95 -7.74
CA LEU A 25 3.44 9.24 -8.54
C LEU A 25 4.10 8.77 -9.84
N LYS A 26 3.97 7.48 -10.15
CA LYS A 26 4.61 6.84 -11.31
C LYS A 26 3.66 6.40 -12.41
N SER A 27 2.35 6.60 -12.21
CA SER A 27 1.28 6.31 -13.16
C SER A 27 0.55 7.60 -13.57
N SER A 28 -0.36 7.51 -14.54
CA SER A 28 -1.25 8.61 -14.95
C SER A 28 -1.86 9.31 -13.74
N PRO A 29 -2.09 10.63 -13.81
CA PRO A 29 -2.43 11.44 -12.65
C PRO A 29 -3.65 10.88 -11.94
N ILE A 30 -3.49 10.58 -10.65
CA ILE A 30 -4.57 10.27 -9.71
C ILE A 30 -4.78 11.48 -8.80
N PRO A 31 -6.01 11.72 -8.32
CA PRO A 31 -6.32 12.90 -7.51
C PRO A 31 -5.84 12.79 -6.06
N PHE A 32 -5.28 11.65 -5.64
CA PHE A 32 -4.84 11.43 -4.26
C PHE A 32 -3.49 12.09 -4.00
N THR A 33 -3.37 12.75 -2.85
CA THR A 33 -2.16 13.48 -2.42
C THR A 33 -1.49 12.86 -1.20
N HIS A 34 -2.22 12.05 -0.44
CA HIS A 34 -1.78 11.45 0.80
C HIS A 34 -2.08 9.95 0.80
N LEU A 35 -1.34 9.24 1.64
CA LEU A 35 -1.47 7.81 1.82
C LEU A 35 -1.55 7.47 3.30
N LEU A 36 -2.34 6.42 3.60
CA LEU A 36 -2.39 5.75 4.88
C LEU A 36 -2.02 4.27 4.70
N HIS A 37 -0.89 3.84 5.25
CA HIS A 37 -0.49 2.44 5.29
C HIS A 37 -0.74 1.89 6.68
N CYS A 38 -1.62 0.90 6.77
CA CYS A 38 -1.95 0.22 8.03
C CYS A 38 -1.62 -1.28 7.94
N ARG A 39 -1.27 -1.87 9.09
CA ARG A 39 -1.21 -3.32 9.28
C ARG A 39 -1.95 -3.69 10.54
N TYR A 40 -2.69 -4.79 10.47
CA TYR A 40 -3.48 -5.34 11.56
C TYR A 40 -3.14 -6.83 11.70
N SER A 41 -3.31 -7.38 12.89
CA SER A 41 -3.02 -8.80 13.16
C SER A 41 -3.99 -9.75 12.45
N SER A 42 -5.20 -9.29 12.13
CA SER A 42 -6.22 -10.09 11.45
C SER A 42 -7.27 -9.21 10.79
N LYS A 43 -8.15 -9.83 9.98
CA LYS A 43 -9.35 -9.17 9.45
C LYS A 43 -10.29 -8.69 10.57
N ASP A 44 -10.35 -9.42 11.68
CA ASP A 44 -11.17 -9.00 12.82
C ASP A 44 -10.53 -7.83 13.58
N GLY A 45 -9.20 -7.76 13.64
CA GLY A 45 -8.47 -6.57 14.11
C GLY A 45 -8.78 -5.33 13.26
N LEU A 46 -8.79 -5.47 11.93
CA LEU A 46 -9.22 -4.40 11.03
C LEU A 46 -10.68 -4.00 11.27
N LYS A 47 -11.61 -4.96 11.44
CA LYS A 47 -13.02 -4.64 11.75
C LYS A 47 -13.16 -3.90 13.09
N ALA A 48 -12.42 -4.33 14.11
CA ALA A 48 -12.41 -3.69 15.43
C ALA A 48 -11.87 -2.25 15.34
N TYR A 49 -10.77 -2.04 14.60
CA TYR A 49 -10.24 -0.70 14.32
C TYR A 49 -11.26 0.19 13.60
N ALA A 50 -11.94 -0.34 12.58
CA ALA A 50 -12.85 0.43 11.73
C ALA A 50 -14.00 1.08 12.54
N VAL A 51 -14.47 0.40 13.59
CA VAL A 51 -15.53 0.91 14.49
C VAL A 51 -15.00 1.54 15.77
N HIS A 52 -13.69 1.56 15.98
CA HIS A 52 -13.09 2.08 17.21
C HIS A 52 -13.42 3.57 17.40
N PRO A 53 -13.90 4.02 18.58
CA PRO A 53 -14.31 5.42 18.78
C PRO A 53 -13.23 6.44 18.41
N SER A 54 -11.97 6.19 18.76
CA SER A 54 -10.86 7.09 18.40
C SER A 54 -10.62 7.19 16.89
N HIS A 55 -10.76 6.08 16.15
CA HIS A 55 -10.66 6.09 14.69
C HIS A 55 -11.82 6.88 14.09
N VAL A 56 -13.05 6.60 14.53
CA VAL A 56 -14.26 7.29 14.06
C VAL A 56 -14.18 8.79 14.32
N ALA A 57 -13.72 9.21 15.50
CA ALA A 57 -13.51 10.62 15.83
C ALA A 57 -12.44 11.26 14.93
N ALA A 58 -11.28 10.61 14.76
CA ALA A 58 -10.22 11.10 13.89
C ALA A 58 -10.71 11.29 12.43
N VAL A 59 -11.47 10.34 11.89
CA VAL A 59 -12.04 10.45 10.54
C VAL A 59 -13.03 11.61 10.47
N LYS A 60 -14.02 11.65 11.37
CA LYS A 60 -15.08 12.66 11.32
C LYS A 60 -14.57 14.09 11.54
N GLU A 61 -13.67 14.28 12.48
CA GLU A 61 -13.23 15.61 12.91
C GLU A 61 -12.02 16.12 12.12
N ARG A 62 -11.20 15.22 11.56
CA ARG A 62 -9.88 15.60 11.02
C ARG A 62 -9.66 15.20 9.57
N VAL A 63 -10.38 14.20 9.05
CA VAL A 63 -10.26 13.74 7.65
C VAL A 63 -11.38 14.32 6.80
N LEU A 64 -12.64 14.01 7.13
CA LEU A 64 -13.81 14.43 6.33
C LEU A 64 -13.87 15.94 6.03
N PRO A 65 -13.47 16.86 6.93
CA PRO A 65 -13.54 18.29 6.63
C PRO A 65 -12.57 18.77 5.52
N VAL A 66 -11.57 17.97 5.17
CA VAL A 66 -10.47 18.39 4.26
C VAL A 66 -10.15 17.35 3.18
N CYS A 67 -10.93 16.27 3.10
CA CYS A 67 -10.67 15.14 2.22
C CYS A 67 -11.83 14.98 1.23
N ASP A 68 -11.55 15.30 -0.04
CA ASP A 68 -12.54 15.23 -1.12
C ASP A 68 -12.91 13.78 -1.48
N ASP A 69 -11.95 12.86 -1.37
CA ASP A 69 -12.09 11.50 -1.85
C ASP A 69 -11.18 10.52 -1.10
N VAL A 70 -11.66 9.28 -0.94
CA VAL A 70 -10.97 8.20 -0.24
C VAL A 70 -10.96 6.94 -1.12
N MET A 71 -9.81 6.29 -1.19
CA MET A 71 -9.67 4.95 -1.74
C MET A 71 -9.03 4.05 -0.69
N ALA A 72 -9.57 2.85 -0.50
CA ALA A 72 -9.02 1.85 0.39
C ALA A 72 -9.00 0.48 -0.29
N VAL A 73 -7.88 -0.21 -0.15
CA VAL A 73 -7.67 -1.56 -0.66
C VAL A 73 -7.10 -2.38 0.49
N ASP A 74 -7.84 -3.39 0.93
CA ASP A 74 -7.45 -4.24 2.05
C ASP A 74 -7.16 -5.64 1.51
N TRP A 75 -5.98 -6.19 1.81
CA TRP A 75 -5.60 -7.54 1.42
C TRP A 75 -4.89 -8.27 2.57
N VAL A 76 -4.85 -9.60 2.48
CA VAL A 76 -4.12 -10.42 3.45
C VAL A 76 -2.67 -10.54 3.01
N ALA A 77 -1.74 -10.02 3.80
CA ALA A 77 -0.32 -10.24 3.61
C ALA A 77 0.05 -11.67 4.04
N ARG A 78 0.07 -12.60 3.09
CA ARG A 78 0.56 -13.96 3.34
C ARG A 78 2.09 -13.94 3.43
N ASP A 79 2.63 -14.75 4.33
CA ASP A 79 4.07 -15.03 4.41
C ASP A 79 4.96 -13.79 4.53
N LEU A 80 4.53 -12.84 5.38
CA LEU A 80 5.28 -11.61 5.62
C LEU A 80 6.65 -11.93 6.24
N LEU A 81 7.71 -11.84 5.42
CA LEU A 81 9.09 -11.96 5.88
C LEU A 81 9.62 -10.60 6.36
N GLY A 82 10.40 -10.62 7.45
CA GLY A 82 11.04 -9.42 8.00
C GLY A 82 10.18 -8.68 9.03
N LEU A 83 10.46 -7.39 9.22
CA LEU A 83 9.79 -6.58 10.24
C LEU A 83 8.34 -6.27 9.85
N VAL A 84 7.44 -6.43 10.83
CA VAL A 84 6.02 -6.03 10.70
C VAL A 84 5.90 -4.52 10.59
N VAL A 85 6.76 -3.77 11.28
CA VAL A 85 6.82 -2.30 11.21
C VAL A 85 8.02 -1.92 10.35
N PRO A 86 7.80 -1.33 9.16
CA PRO A 86 8.89 -0.75 8.39
C PRO A 86 9.62 0.33 9.21
N PRO A 87 10.96 0.32 9.27
CA PRO A 87 11.72 1.35 9.96
C PRO A 87 11.45 2.75 9.40
N PRO A 88 11.49 3.81 10.22
CA PRO A 88 11.49 5.19 9.73
C PRO A 88 12.55 5.43 8.65
N GLY A 89 12.19 6.21 7.61
CA GLY A 89 13.04 6.45 6.46
C GLY A 89 12.96 5.38 5.36
N SER A 90 12.36 4.22 5.65
CA SER A 90 12.07 3.21 4.62
C SER A 90 11.20 3.82 3.52
N ALA A 91 11.50 3.48 2.28
CA ALA A 91 10.64 3.84 1.16
C ALA A 91 9.71 2.67 0.83
N VAL A 92 8.48 2.99 0.45
CA VAL A 92 7.46 1.99 0.15
C VAL A 92 6.87 2.29 -1.20
N ARG A 93 6.89 1.30 -2.09
CA ARG A 93 6.18 1.34 -3.38
C ARG A 93 4.89 0.56 -3.26
N LEU A 94 3.78 1.24 -3.56
CA LEU A 94 2.45 0.65 -3.61
C LEU A 94 1.97 0.58 -5.06
N SER A 95 1.44 -0.57 -5.43
CA SER A 95 0.79 -0.77 -6.73
C SER A 95 -0.63 -1.28 -6.54
N PHE A 96 -1.59 -0.62 -7.19
CA PHE A 96 -2.98 -1.06 -7.27
C PHE A 96 -3.31 -1.41 -8.72
N LEU A 97 -3.90 -2.58 -8.92
CA LEU A 97 -4.17 -3.13 -10.24
C LEU A 97 -5.68 -3.30 -10.44
N LYS A 98 -6.19 -2.67 -11.49
CA LYS A 98 -7.55 -2.84 -11.99
C LYS A 98 -7.49 -3.77 -13.20
N LEU A 99 -8.21 -4.89 -13.10
CA LEU A 99 -8.28 -5.91 -14.13
C LEU A 99 -9.31 -5.51 -15.19
N LYS A 100 -9.13 -5.96 -16.43
CA LYS A 100 -10.17 -5.83 -17.45
C LYS A 100 -11.41 -6.63 -17.08
N GLU A 101 -12.59 -6.13 -17.46
CA GLU A 101 -13.83 -6.88 -17.32
C GLU A 101 -13.74 -8.24 -18.03
N GLY A 102 -14.24 -9.29 -17.38
CA GLY A 102 -14.15 -10.66 -17.90
C GLY A 102 -12.79 -11.34 -17.73
N SER A 103 -11.82 -10.73 -17.03
CA SER A 103 -10.57 -11.42 -16.66
C SER A 103 -10.87 -12.68 -15.86
N ALA A 104 -10.35 -13.81 -16.34
CA ALA A 104 -10.56 -15.11 -15.73
C ALA A 104 -9.84 -15.24 -14.38
N ALA A 105 -10.25 -16.21 -13.55
CA ALA A 105 -9.60 -16.45 -12.26
C ALA A 105 -8.10 -16.80 -12.42
N GLU A 106 -7.77 -17.51 -13.50
CA GLU A 106 -6.43 -17.89 -13.89
C GLU A 106 -5.53 -16.67 -14.15
N ALA A 107 -6.08 -15.61 -14.74
CA ALA A 107 -5.35 -14.36 -14.96
C ALA A 107 -5.02 -13.67 -13.63
N LYS A 108 -5.93 -13.72 -12.64
CA LYS A 108 -5.64 -13.20 -11.30
C LYS A 108 -4.51 -13.96 -10.62
N ASP A 109 -4.57 -15.30 -10.66
CA ASP A 109 -3.55 -16.16 -10.04
C ASP A 109 -2.18 -15.95 -10.69
N GLU A 110 -2.15 -15.80 -12.01
CA GLU A 110 -0.94 -15.44 -12.74
C GLU A 110 -0.38 -14.09 -12.29
N ILE A 111 -1.22 -13.06 -12.16
CA ILE A 111 -0.79 -11.74 -11.71
C ILE A 111 -0.21 -11.79 -10.30
N LEU A 112 -0.89 -12.48 -9.38
CA LEU A 112 -0.42 -12.67 -8.01
C LEU A 112 0.93 -13.38 -7.97
N ARG A 113 1.11 -14.43 -8.80
CA ARG A 113 2.36 -15.18 -8.91
C ARG A 113 3.49 -14.34 -9.49
N VAL A 114 3.25 -13.62 -10.60
CA VAL A 114 4.26 -12.78 -11.24
C VAL A 114 4.72 -11.69 -10.29
N ILE A 115 3.79 -10.97 -9.67
CA ILE A 115 4.12 -9.90 -8.72
C ILE A 115 4.79 -10.48 -7.48
N GLY A 116 4.28 -11.58 -6.92
CA GLY A 116 4.89 -12.23 -5.74
C GLY A 116 6.35 -12.67 -5.98
N GLY A 117 6.68 -13.12 -7.19
CA GLY A 117 8.03 -13.50 -7.58
C GLY A 117 8.99 -12.33 -7.84
N VAL A 118 8.53 -11.07 -7.80
CA VAL A 118 9.39 -9.88 -8.00
C VAL A 118 10.47 -9.80 -6.92
N LYS A 119 10.15 -10.15 -5.66
CA LYS A 119 11.12 -10.09 -4.57
C LYS A 119 12.35 -10.96 -4.81
N GLU A 120 12.21 -12.10 -5.48
CA GLU A 120 13.33 -13.01 -5.78
C GLU A 120 14.28 -12.46 -6.85
N LYS A 121 13.84 -11.45 -7.62
CA LYS A 121 14.58 -10.86 -8.74
C LYS A 121 15.28 -9.55 -8.35
N PHE A 122 14.84 -8.91 -7.28
CA PHE A 122 15.33 -7.60 -6.84
C PHE A 122 15.69 -7.65 -5.36
N GLU A 123 16.99 -7.71 -5.09
CA GLU A 123 17.55 -7.71 -3.73
C GLU A 123 17.29 -6.40 -2.98
N GLU A 124 16.97 -5.31 -3.70
CA GLU A 124 16.58 -4.02 -3.16
C GLU A 124 15.28 -4.10 -2.31
N ILE A 125 14.46 -5.12 -2.55
CA ILE A 125 13.17 -5.30 -1.88
C ILE A 125 13.36 -6.10 -0.58
N GLN A 126 13.28 -5.41 0.55
CA GLN A 126 13.33 -6.07 1.87
C GLN A 126 12.06 -6.89 2.14
N GLN A 127 10.91 -6.36 1.72
CA GLN A 127 9.61 -6.98 1.96
C GLN A 127 8.70 -6.75 0.78
N LEU A 128 7.96 -7.79 0.41
CA LEU A 128 6.93 -7.72 -0.61
C LEU A 128 5.69 -8.43 -0.10
N THR A 129 4.55 -7.78 -0.24
CA THR A 129 3.24 -8.41 -0.06
C THR A 129 2.42 -8.16 -1.31
N VAL A 130 1.61 -9.13 -1.67
CA VAL A 130 0.65 -9.04 -2.77
C VAL A 130 -0.61 -9.78 -2.35
N GLY A 131 -1.78 -9.29 -2.76
CA GLY A 131 -3.01 -9.99 -2.46
C GLY A 131 -4.23 -9.44 -3.18
N GLU A 132 -5.29 -10.25 -3.17
CA GLU A 132 -6.61 -9.86 -3.62
C GLU A 132 -7.28 -8.95 -2.58
N ASN A 133 -7.91 -7.91 -3.09
CA ASN A 133 -8.67 -6.95 -2.33
C ASN A 133 -9.97 -7.57 -1.78
N PHE A 134 -10.22 -7.39 -0.48
CA PHE A 134 -11.49 -7.76 0.16
C PHE A 134 -12.33 -6.55 0.60
N SER A 135 -12.00 -5.33 0.16
CA SER A 135 -12.76 -4.10 0.38
C SER A 135 -13.22 -3.45 -0.95
N PRO A 136 -13.98 -4.15 -1.81
CA PRO A 136 -14.28 -3.70 -3.17
C PRO A 136 -15.03 -2.37 -3.23
N GLU A 137 -15.92 -2.10 -2.26
CA GLU A 137 -16.74 -0.88 -2.21
C GLU A 137 -15.92 0.41 -2.11
N ARG A 138 -14.72 0.34 -1.55
CA ARG A 138 -13.83 1.49 -1.35
C ARG A 138 -12.66 1.55 -2.32
N ALA A 139 -12.54 0.54 -3.19
CA ALA A 139 -11.35 0.32 -3.99
C ALA A 139 -11.44 0.86 -5.41
N LYS A 140 -12.54 1.50 -5.81
CA LYS A 140 -12.70 2.14 -7.14
C LYS A 140 -12.36 1.20 -8.31
N GLY A 141 -12.70 -0.08 -8.17
CA GLY A 141 -12.44 -1.14 -9.15
C GLY A 141 -11.06 -1.81 -9.07
N TYR A 142 -10.13 -1.29 -8.26
CA TYR A 142 -8.85 -1.96 -8.02
C TYR A 142 -9.06 -3.23 -7.19
N SER A 143 -8.56 -4.35 -7.70
CA SER A 143 -8.86 -5.70 -7.17
C SER A 143 -7.63 -6.44 -6.68
N ILE A 144 -6.43 -6.03 -7.10
CA ILE A 144 -5.16 -6.57 -6.61
C ILE A 144 -4.29 -5.42 -6.12
N ALA A 145 -3.59 -5.63 -5.01
CA ALA A 145 -2.61 -4.70 -4.49
C ALA A 145 -1.28 -5.39 -4.22
N SER A 146 -0.20 -4.63 -4.32
CA SER A 146 1.10 -5.03 -3.79
C SER A 146 1.80 -3.88 -3.09
N LEU A 147 2.61 -4.22 -2.10
CA LEU A 147 3.41 -3.31 -1.31
C LEU A 147 4.82 -3.86 -1.20
N ALA A 148 5.79 -3.10 -1.71
CA ALA A 148 7.21 -3.37 -1.60
C ALA A 148 7.87 -2.36 -0.64
N VAL A 149 8.64 -2.84 0.32
CA VAL A 149 9.44 -2.01 1.25
C VAL A 149 10.91 -2.08 0.86
N PHE A 150 11.52 -0.91 0.81
CA PHE A 150 12.93 -0.67 0.50
C PHE A 150 13.62 0.00 1.68
N PRO A 151 14.95 -0.17 1.84
CA PRO A 151 15.71 0.53 2.88
C PRO A 151 15.55 2.05 2.79
N GLY A 152 15.43 2.60 1.58
CA GLY A 152 15.20 3.99 1.32
C GLY A 152 14.88 4.27 -0.15
N VAL A 153 14.83 5.57 -0.47
CA VAL A 153 14.49 6.04 -1.82
C VAL A 153 15.59 5.72 -2.84
N GLY A 154 16.85 5.64 -2.40
CA GLY A 154 17.99 5.31 -3.26
C GLY A 154 17.87 3.91 -3.87
N GLU A 155 17.34 2.94 -3.11
CA GLU A 155 17.12 1.58 -3.60
C GLU A 155 15.94 1.49 -4.57
N ILE A 156 14.92 2.34 -4.38
CA ILE A 156 13.86 2.50 -5.39
C ILE A 156 14.46 3.01 -6.70
N ASP A 157 15.31 4.04 -6.63
CA ASP A 157 15.97 4.63 -7.80
C ASP A 157 16.91 3.63 -8.48
N SER A 158 17.64 2.84 -7.70
CA SER A 158 18.51 1.76 -8.21
C SER A 158 17.72 0.67 -8.94
N MET A 159 16.59 0.23 -8.36
CA MET A 159 15.70 -0.74 -8.99
C MET A 159 15.10 -0.17 -10.29
N ASP A 160 14.70 1.10 -10.29
CA ASP A 160 14.15 1.76 -11.48
C ASP A 160 15.18 1.91 -12.60
N ALA A 161 16.47 2.08 -12.26
CA ALA A 161 17.56 2.11 -13.24
C ALA A 161 17.74 0.76 -13.95
N LYS A 162 17.28 -0.37 -13.37
CA LYS A 162 17.21 -1.70 -14.01
C LYS A 162 16.03 -1.81 -14.99
N GLY A 163 15.74 -0.75 -15.74
CA GLY A 163 14.49 -0.50 -16.45
C GLY A 163 14.00 -1.64 -17.35
N GLU A 164 14.90 -2.37 -18.02
CA GLU A 164 14.56 -3.52 -18.88
C GLU A 164 13.98 -4.70 -18.09
N LEU A 165 14.57 -5.02 -16.93
CA LEU A 165 14.06 -6.09 -16.08
C LEU A 165 12.70 -5.71 -15.50
N VAL A 166 12.56 -4.46 -15.04
CA VAL A 166 11.29 -3.93 -14.51
C VAL A 166 10.20 -3.91 -15.59
N SER A 167 10.52 -3.55 -16.84
CA SER A 167 9.55 -3.57 -17.94
C SER A 167 9.13 -4.99 -18.29
N SER A 168 10.08 -5.93 -18.35
CA SER A 168 9.79 -7.33 -18.69
C SER A 168 8.82 -7.99 -17.70
N GLU A 169 8.90 -7.68 -16.41
CA GLU A 169 7.96 -8.20 -15.41
C GLU A 169 6.58 -7.54 -15.51
N LYS A 170 6.52 -6.24 -15.84
CA LYS A 170 5.25 -5.53 -16.06
C LYS A 170 4.52 -6.04 -17.30
N ASP A 171 5.25 -6.32 -18.38
CA ASP A 171 4.66 -6.74 -19.65
C ASP A 171 3.97 -8.11 -19.56
N LYS A 172 4.43 -9.01 -18.67
CA LYS A 172 3.81 -10.34 -18.44
C LYS A 172 2.34 -10.28 -18.04
N VAL A 173 1.94 -9.22 -17.35
CA VAL A 173 0.59 -9.08 -16.81
C VAL A 173 -0.22 -7.99 -17.49
N ARG A 174 0.43 -7.18 -18.32
CA ARG A 174 -0.12 -5.94 -18.88
C ARG A 174 -1.41 -6.15 -19.67
N GLU A 175 -1.54 -7.29 -20.37
CA GLU A 175 -2.71 -7.58 -21.19
C GLU A 175 -4.00 -7.79 -20.37
N HIS A 176 -3.87 -8.14 -19.09
CA HIS A 176 -5.01 -8.34 -18.18
C HIS A 176 -5.43 -7.05 -17.45
N LEU A 177 -4.65 -5.98 -17.57
CA LEU A 177 -4.82 -4.76 -16.78
C LEU A 177 -5.58 -3.71 -17.58
N GLU A 178 -6.61 -3.14 -16.96
CA GLU A 178 -7.31 -1.96 -17.44
C GLU A 178 -6.58 -0.69 -16.97
N SER A 179 -6.18 -0.66 -15.68
CA SER A 179 -5.51 0.48 -15.07
C SER A 179 -4.54 0.03 -13.98
N VAL A 180 -3.47 0.80 -13.80
CA VAL A 180 -2.47 0.57 -12.74
C VAL A 180 -2.15 1.90 -12.08
N ILE A 181 -2.21 1.93 -10.76
CA ILE A 181 -1.66 3.01 -9.94
C ILE A 181 -0.35 2.53 -9.36
N VAL A 182 0.72 3.32 -9.51
CA VAL A 182 1.99 3.08 -8.82
C VAL A 182 2.42 4.37 -8.16
N LEU A 183 2.65 4.31 -6.85
CA LEU A 183 3.10 5.45 -6.07
C LEU A 183 4.17 5.01 -5.07
N ASP A 184 5.01 5.97 -4.68
CA ASP A 184 6.02 5.81 -3.65
C ASP A 184 5.68 6.73 -2.47
N PHE A 185 5.87 6.26 -1.24
CA PHE A 185 5.86 7.10 -0.04
C PHE A 185 7.03 6.74 0.88
N VAL A 186 7.39 7.65 1.77
CA VAL A 186 8.46 7.44 2.75
C VAL A 186 7.84 7.33 4.13
N VAL A 187 8.25 6.31 4.88
CA VAL A 187 7.80 6.11 6.25
C VAL A 187 8.37 7.25 7.11
N PRO A 188 7.52 8.10 7.70
CA PRO A 188 7.98 9.25 8.46
C PRO A 188 8.69 8.81 9.72
N SER A 189 9.62 9.64 10.20
CA SER A 189 10.11 9.53 11.57
C SER A 189 8.97 9.80 12.54
N SER A 190 8.89 8.98 13.59
CA SER A 190 8.01 9.28 14.72
C SER A 190 8.46 10.63 15.27
N GLN A 191 7.63 11.66 15.11
CA GLN A 191 7.82 12.90 15.88
C GLN A 191 7.72 12.50 17.34
N SER A 192 8.84 12.58 18.06
CA SER A 192 8.79 12.57 19.52
C SER A 192 7.85 13.70 19.90
N ALA A 193 6.78 13.38 20.62
CA ALA A 193 5.96 14.40 21.23
C ALA A 193 6.87 15.16 22.21
N SER A 194 7.38 16.33 21.79
CA SER A 194 7.96 17.27 22.72
C SER A 194 6.81 17.72 23.63
N LEU A 195 6.82 17.22 24.86
CA LEU A 195 6.03 17.74 25.97
C LEU A 195 6.42 19.18 26.27
#